data_AF-A0A915AKK0-F1
#
_entry.id   AF-A0A915AKK0-F1
#
_cell.length_a   1.000
_cell.length_b   1.000
_cell.length_c   1.000
_cell.angle_alpha   90.00
_cell.angle_beta   90.00
_cell.angle_gamma   90.00
#
_symmetry.space_group_name_H-M   'P 1'
#
loop_
_entity.id
_entity.type
_entity.pdbx_description
1 polymer ?
#
loop_
_entity_poly.entity_id
_entity_poly.type
_entity_poly.pdbx_seq_one_letter_code
_entity_poly.pdbx_strand_id
1 'polypeptide(L)'
;MQKEASEKMKQLKWLHDAPFGKISFNLGRYHSFAEIINYMNALAVTYPDRVRVMPIGTTHEGRQIPLIKVGRPSEYRKPAIWIDGGIHAREWVSPAVVLYMTEQV
;
A
#
# COMPACT_ATOMS: atom_id res chain seq x y z
N MET A 1 12.15 10.50 31.40
CA MET A 1 11.64 11.25 30.23
C MET A 1 11.84 10.51 28.89
N GLN A 2 13.05 10.24 28.39
CA GLN A 2 13.20 9.54 27.08
C GLN A 2 12.85 8.04 27.10
N LYS A 3 13.19 7.30 28.17
CA LYS A 3 12.82 5.87 28.30
C LYS A 3 11.31 5.67 28.38
N GLU A 4 10.61 6.61 28.98
CA GLU A 4 9.16 6.53 29.22
C GLU A 4 8.34 6.81 27.96
N ALA A 5 8.83 7.70 27.09
CA ALA A 5 8.28 7.90 25.75
C ALA A 5 8.55 6.70 24.82
N SER A 6 9.72 6.05 24.95
CA SER A 6 10.05 4.82 24.24
C SER A 6 9.17 3.64 24.66
N GLU A 7 8.91 3.49 25.97
CA GLU A 7 8.00 2.46 26.48
C GLU A 7 6.53 2.74 26.11
N LYS A 8 6.10 4.01 26.09
CA LYS A 8 4.77 4.38 25.56
C LYS A 8 4.63 4.08 24.07
N MET A 9 5.67 4.28 23.26
CA MET A 9 5.66 3.88 21.85
C MET A 9 5.58 2.36 21.66
N LYS A 10 6.20 1.57 22.54
CA LYS A 10 6.08 0.10 22.52
C LYS A 10 4.69 -0.41 22.93
N GLN A 11 3.93 0.38 23.68
CA GLN A 11 2.56 0.03 24.11
C GLN A 11 1.47 0.43 23.10
N LEU A 12 1.79 1.18 22.04
CA LEU A 12 0.84 1.39 20.94
C LEU A 12 0.68 0.11 20.12
N LYS A 13 -0.39 -0.62 20.43
CA LYS A 13 -0.83 -1.88 19.81
C LYS A 13 -1.09 -1.83 18.29
N TRP A 14 -0.90 -0.68 17.65
CA TRP A 14 -1.04 -0.42 16.21
C TRP A 14 0.31 -0.44 15.46
N LEU A 15 1.43 -0.68 16.14
CA LEU A 15 2.76 -0.73 15.54
C LEU A 15 3.37 -2.14 15.50
N HIS A 16 2.66 -3.14 16.05
CA HIS A 16 3.10 -4.52 16.09
C HIS A 16 2.12 -5.38 15.30
N ASP A 17 2.19 -5.33 13.97
CA ASP A 17 1.39 -6.27 13.20
C ASP A 17 1.90 -7.70 13.42
N ALA A 18 1.09 -8.69 13.10
CA ALA A 18 1.24 -10.05 13.58
C ALA A 18 2.31 -10.90 12.85
N PRO A 19 2.73 -12.04 13.43
CA PRO A 19 3.97 -12.72 13.07
C PRO A 19 3.74 -13.88 12.09
N PHE A 20 3.73 -13.64 10.77
CA PHE A 20 4.03 -14.66 9.75
C PHE A 20 4.44 -13.96 8.44
N GLY A 21 5.66 -14.15 7.93
CA GLY A 21 6.04 -13.79 6.55
C GLY A 21 5.84 -12.32 6.12
N LYS A 22 6.01 -11.36 7.05
CA LYS A 22 5.58 -9.97 6.88
C LYS A 22 6.33 -9.19 5.80
N ILE A 23 5.58 -8.52 4.93
CA ILE A 23 6.03 -7.29 4.26
C ILE A 23 6.22 -6.22 5.34
N SER A 24 7.45 -5.78 5.57
CA SER A 24 7.74 -4.70 6.51
C SER A 24 7.67 -3.36 5.78
N PHE A 25 6.56 -2.64 5.92
CA PHE A 25 6.35 -1.32 5.32
C PHE A 25 5.61 -0.40 6.30
N ASN A 26 6.21 0.73 6.66
CA ASN A 26 5.62 1.64 7.65
C ASN A 26 4.62 2.60 7.00
N LEU A 27 3.32 2.28 7.04
CA LEU A 27 2.27 3.14 6.46
C LEU A 27 2.06 4.48 7.19
N GLY A 28 2.69 4.69 8.35
CA GLY A 28 2.64 5.94 9.13
C GLY A 28 3.62 7.03 8.69
N ARG A 29 4.34 6.85 7.56
CA ARG A 29 5.23 7.86 6.98
C ARG A 29 5.01 8.01 5.47
N TYR A 30 5.50 9.11 4.90
CA TYR A 30 5.56 9.29 3.46
C TYR A 30 6.71 8.48 2.84
N HIS A 31 6.50 7.98 1.63
CA HIS A 31 7.45 7.11 0.92
C HIS A 31 7.73 7.63 -0.48
N SER A 32 8.90 7.29 -1.00
CA SER A 32 9.26 7.50 -2.39
C SER A 32 8.43 6.62 -3.33
N PHE A 33 8.33 7.02 -4.59
CA PHE A 33 7.67 6.22 -5.62
C PHE A 33 8.23 4.78 -5.69
N ALA A 34 9.55 4.61 -5.62
CA ALA A 34 10.19 3.29 -5.68
C ALA A 34 9.81 2.40 -4.48
N GLU A 35 9.77 2.95 -3.27
CA GLU A 35 9.30 2.23 -2.07
C GLU A 35 7.84 1.78 -2.23
N ILE A 36 6.98 2.65 -2.78
CA ILE A 36 5.57 2.34 -3.04
C ILE A 36 5.42 1.20 -4.05
N ILE A 37 6.17 1.24 -5.17
CA ILE A 37 6.16 0.16 -6.17
C ILE A 37 6.62 -1.17 -5.55
N ASN A 38 7.72 -1.14 -4.79
CA ASN A 38 8.25 -2.34 -4.14
C ASN A 38 7.24 -2.93 -3.15
N TYR A 39 6.55 -2.09 -2.38
CA TYR A 39 5.49 -2.52 -1.47
C TYR A 39 4.32 -3.19 -2.21
N MET A 40 3.82 -2.57 -3.29
CA MET A 40 2.73 -3.16 -4.09
C MET A 40 3.14 -4.51 -4.70
N ASN A 41 4.35 -4.62 -5.23
CA ASN A 41 4.86 -5.88 -5.78
C ASN A 41 5.02 -6.95 -4.69
N ALA A 42 5.49 -6.57 -3.50
CA ALA A 42 5.57 -7.48 -2.37
C ALA A 42 4.17 -7.99 -1.99
N LEU A 43 3.15 -7.13 -1.96
CA LEU A 43 1.76 -7.54 -1.71
C LEU A 43 1.26 -8.56 -2.74
N ALA A 44 1.58 -8.36 -4.02
CA ALA A 44 1.20 -9.29 -5.09
C ALA A 44 1.89 -10.66 -4.95
N VAL A 45 3.15 -10.70 -4.52
CA VAL A 45 3.90 -11.94 -4.29
C VAL A 45 3.42 -12.67 -3.04
N THR A 46 3.14 -11.94 -1.96
CA THR A 46 2.68 -12.52 -0.69
C THR A 46 1.23 -13.00 -0.76
N TYR A 47 0.37 -12.32 -1.53
CA TYR A 47 -1.06 -12.62 -1.63
C TYR A 47 -1.52 -12.79 -3.09
N PRO A 48 -0.99 -13.78 -3.84
CA PRO A 48 -1.25 -13.94 -5.27
C PRO A 48 -2.71 -14.35 -5.58
N ASP A 49 -3.44 -14.84 -4.58
CA ASP A 49 -4.86 -15.22 -4.66
C ASP A 49 -5.80 -14.00 -4.67
N ARG A 50 -5.32 -12.82 -4.29
CA ARG A 50 -6.17 -11.62 -4.12
C ARG A 50 -5.56 -10.32 -4.65
N VAL A 51 -4.23 -10.21 -4.75
CA VAL A 51 -3.55 -8.98 -5.18
C VAL A 51 -2.91 -9.19 -6.55
N ARG A 52 -3.13 -8.22 -7.45
CA ARG A 52 -2.40 -8.12 -8.72
C ARG A 52 -1.93 -6.70 -8.92
N VAL A 53 -0.70 -6.53 -9.39
CA VAL A 53 -0.16 -5.24 -9.82
C VAL A 53 -0.01 -5.25 -11.33
N MET A 54 -0.48 -4.20 -11.99
CA MET A 54 -0.39 -4.07 -13.44
C MET A 54 -0.25 -2.59 -13.84
N PRO A 55 0.43 -2.28 -14.96
CA PRO A 55 0.42 -0.92 -15.49
C PRO A 55 -0.93 -0.62 -16.16
N ILE A 56 -1.44 0.60 -15.97
CA ILE A 56 -2.63 1.10 -16.69
C ILE A 56 -2.28 2.10 -17.79
N GLY A 57 -1.01 2.48 -17.86
CA GLY A 57 -0.50 3.43 -18.84
C GLY A 57 0.92 3.85 -18.54
N THR A 58 1.36 4.88 -19.24
CA THR A 58 2.71 5.45 -19.14
C THR A 58 2.60 6.96 -18.99
N THR A 59 3.38 7.54 -18.08
CA THR A 59 3.46 8.99 -17.90
C THR A 59 4.17 9.65 -19.08
N HIS A 60 4.12 10.98 -19.15
CA HIS A 60 4.84 11.75 -20.16
C HIS A 60 6.36 11.48 -20.17
N GLU A 61 6.95 11.28 -18.98
CA GLU A 61 8.39 10.98 -18.83
C GLU A 61 8.72 9.49 -18.92
N GLY A 62 7.78 8.65 -19.39
CA GLY A 62 8.05 7.23 -19.65
C GLY A 62 7.96 6.31 -18.43
N ARG A 63 7.44 6.77 -17.28
CA ARG A 63 7.23 5.90 -16.11
C ARG A 63 5.91 5.15 -16.23
N GLN A 64 5.87 3.88 -15.79
CA GLN A 64 4.61 3.15 -15.72
C GLN A 64 3.70 3.76 -14.64
N ILE A 65 2.40 3.85 -14.95
CA ILE A 65 1.36 4.21 -13.97
C ILE A 65 0.84 2.91 -13.36
N PRO A 66 1.18 2.62 -12.08
CA PRO A 66 0.81 1.36 -11.46
C PRO A 66 -0.66 1.35 -11.03
N LEU A 67 -1.31 0.20 -11.17
CA LEU A 67 -2.58 -0.14 -10.55
C LEU A 67 -2.38 -1.36 -9.65
N ILE A 68 -2.89 -1.28 -8.43
CA ILE A 68 -3.08 -2.44 -7.56
C ILE A 68 -4.55 -2.84 -7.58
N LYS A 69 -4.83 -4.08 -7.98
CA LYS A 69 -6.16 -4.68 -7.94
C LYS A 69 -6.23 -5.62 -6.75
N VAL A 70 -7.16 -5.35 -5.84
CA VAL A 70 -7.46 -6.21 -4.70
C VAL A 70 -8.82 -6.87 -4.90
N GLY A 71 -8.86 -8.20 -4.78
CA GLY A 71 -10.08 -8.99 -4.80
C GLY A 71 -9.86 -10.40 -5.33
N ARG A 72 -10.73 -11.32 -4.90
CA ARG A 72 -10.65 -12.72 -5.32
C ARG A 72 -11.04 -12.91 -6.81
N PRO A 73 -10.39 -13.85 -7.52
CA PRO A 73 -10.82 -14.33 -8.82
C PRO A 73 -12.29 -14.74 -8.81
N SER A 74 -12.95 -14.52 -9.93
CA SER A 74 -14.36 -14.86 -10.15
C SER A 74 -14.55 -15.04 -11.65
N GLU A 75 -15.33 -16.05 -12.03
CA GLU A 75 -15.74 -16.27 -13.42
C GLU A 75 -16.73 -15.22 -13.89
N TYR A 76 -17.50 -14.65 -12.97
CA TYR A 76 -18.47 -13.58 -13.23
C TYR A 76 -17.83 -12.19 -13.10
N ARG A 77 -18.36 -11.24 -13.87
CA ARG A 77 -18.01 -9.82 -13.75
C ARG A 77 -18.49 -9.29 -12.41
N LYS A 78 -17.54 -8.88 -11.57
CA LYS A 78 -17.81 -8.24 -10.28
C LYS A 78 -17.95 -6.73 -10.46
N PRO A 79 -18.86 -6.06 -9.72
CA PRO A 79 -18.77 -4.61 -9.57
C PRO A 79 -17.41 -4.25 -8.95
N ALA A 80 -16.85 -3.12 -9.38
CA ALA A 80 -15.55 -2.65 -8.94
C ALA A 80 -15.67 -1.24 -8.39
N ILE A 81 -14.85 -0.94 -7.37
CA ILE A 81 -14.67 0.40 -6.83
C ILE A 81 -13.31 0.89 -7.34
N TRP A 82 -13.28 2.08 -7.92
CA TRP A 82 -12.06 2.75 -8.33
C TRP A 82 -11.67 3.79 -7.29
N ILE A 83 -10.41 3.74 -6.85
CA ILE A 83 -9.83 4.69 -5.92
C ILE A 83 -8.48 5.10 -6.50
N ASP A 84 -8.27 6.39 -6.69
CA ASP A 84 -6.97 6.96 -7.07
C ASP A 84 -6.53 8.04 -6.08
N GLY A 85 -5.24 8.33 -6.09
CA GLY A 85 -4.62 9.35 -5.28
C GLY A 85 -3.30 9.81 -5.85
N GLY A 86 -2.92 11.05 -5.52
CA GLY A 86 -1.68 11.66 -6.01
C GLY A 86 -1.74 12.23 -7.43
N ILE A 87 -2.94 12.57 -7.94
CA ILE A 87 -3.08 13.28 -9.22
C ILE A 87 -2.34 14.64 -9.19
N HIS A 88 -2.30 15.29 -8.02
CA HIS A 88 -1.39 16.40 -7.74
C HIS A 88 -0.20 15.92 -6.92
N ALA A 89 1.01 16.09 -7.46
CA ALA A 89 2.24 15.56 -6.87
C ALA A 89 2.57 16.07 -5.44
N ARG A 90 2.00 17.20 -5.01
CA ARG A 90 2.23 17.80 -3.69
C ARG A 90 1.26 17.32 -2.59
N GLU A 91 0.19 16.61 -2.95
CA GLU A 91 -0.85 16.19 -2.01
C GLU A 91 -0.49 14.84 -1.39
N TRP A 92 0.65 14.74 -0.69
CA TRP A 92 1.25 13.46 -0.27
C TRP A 92 0.38 12.60 0.66
N VAL A 93 -0.59 13.19 1.36
CA VAL A 93 -1.57 12.44 2.15
C VAL A 93 -2.45 11.54 1.28
N SER A 94 -2.74 11.95 0.04
CA SER A 94 -3.60 11.21 -0.89
C SER A 94 -3.04 9.82 -1.24
N PRO A 95 -1.83 9.68 -1.83
CA PRO A 95 -1.27 8.35 -2.11
C PRO A 95 -0.99 7.56 -0.83
N ALA A 96 -0.66 8.21 0.30
CA ALA A 96 -0.47 7.52 1.58
C ALA A 96 -1.74 6.83 2.07
N VAL A 97 -2.89 7.52 1.99
CA VAL A 97 -4.20 6.95 2.38
C VAL A 97 -4.62 5.83 1.42
N VAL A 98 -4.40 5.97 0.11
CA VAL A 98 -4.69 4.90 -0.86
C VAL A 98 -3.88 3.64 -0.55
N LEU A 99 -2.61 3.77 -0.17
CA LEU A 99 -1.79 2.63 0.25
C LEU A 99 -2.28 2.03 1.55
N TYR A 100 -2.65 2.85 2.53
CA TYR A 100 -3.22 2.36 3.79
C TYR A 100 -4.48 1.50 3.56
N MET A 101 -5.35 1.91 2.63
CA MET A 101 -6.55 1.13 2.29
C MET A 101 -6.23 -0.29 1.81
N THR A 102 -5.04 -0.56 1.25
CA THR A 102 -4.65 -1.90 0.79
C THR A 102 -4.41 -2.90 1.93
N GLU A 103 -4.15 -2.42 3.14
CA GLU A 103 -4.00 -3.27 4.34
C GLU A 103 -5.34 -3.56 5.03
N GLN A 104 -6.34 -2.70 4.83
CA GLN A 104 -7.64 -2.78 5.51
C GLN A 104 -8.67 -3.68 4.79
N VAL A 105 -8.26 -4.37 3.72
CA VAL A 105 -9.10 -5.20 2.82
C VAL A 105 -8.65 -6.64 2.76
#